data_AF-X1FTN5-F1
#
_entry.id   AF-X1FTN5-F1
#
_cell.length_a   1.000
_cell.length_b   1.000
_cell.length_c   1.000
_cell.angle_alpha   90.00
_cell.angle_beta   90.00
_cell.angle_gamma   90.00
#
_symmetry.space_group_name_H-M   'P 1'
#
loop_
_entity.id
_entity.type
_entity.pdbx_description
1 polymer ?
#
loop_
_entity_poly.entity_id
_entity_poly.type
_entity_poly.pdbx_seq_one_letter_code
_entity_poly.pdbx_strand_id
1 'polypeptide(L)' 'MLGKIKNTYKGYPSTFKVLVFASFIDMLGGFLLYPFFALYITERFGVGMTEVGFLFAVFGAGNIFGSTVG' A
#
# COMPACT_ATOMS: atom_id res chain seq x y z
N MET A 1 -15.07 8.27 25.54
CA MET A 1 -14.07 8.26 24.45
C MET A 1 -14.71 8.18 23.06
N LEU A 2 -15.69 7.28 22.83
CA LEU A 2 -16.41 7.16 21.54
C LEU A 2 -17.09 8.46 21.05
N GLY A 3 -17.63 9.29 21.96
CA GLY A 3 -18.24 10.58 21.60
C GLY A 3 -17.26 11.60 21.03
N LYS A 4 -15.99 11.58 21.46
CA LYS A 4 -14.93 12.46 20.92
C LYS A 4 -14.55 12.07 19.50
N ILE A 5 -14.39 10.77 19.25
CA ILE A 5 -14.11 10.23 17.89
C ILE A 5 -15.23 10.61 16.92
N LYS A 6 -16.50 10.49 17.35
CA LYS A 6 -17.66 10.86 16.53
C LYS A 6 -17.72 12.36 16.21
N ASN A 7 -17.36 13.23 17.16
CA ASN A 7 -17.31 14.68 16.93
C ASN A 7 -16.14 15.09 16.03
N THR A 8 -14.95 14.51 16.21
CA THR A 8 -13.79 14.74 15.34
C THR A 8 -14.08 14.28 13.91
N TYR A 9 -14.70 13.12 13.73
CA TYR A 9 -15.07 12.61 12.40
C TYR A 9 -16.12 13.48 11.69
N LYS A 10 -17.07 14.06 12.43
CA LYS A 10 -18.05 15.01 11.87
C LYS A 10 -17.42 16.33 11.41
N GLY A 11 -16.27 16.73 11.96
CA GLY A 11 -15.57 17.97 11.61
C GLY A 11 -14.88 17.97 10.25
N TYR A 12 -14.71 16.81 9.60
CA TYR A 12 -14.05 16.73 8.30
C TYR A 12 -15.02 16.79 7.11
N PRO A 13 -14.63 17.43 5.98
CA PRO A 13 -15.40 17.43 4.74
C PRO A 13 -15.73 16.02 4.24
N SER A 14 -16.84 15.86 3.51
CA SER A 14 -17.22 14.59 2.91
C SER A 14 -16.15 14.05 1.95
N THR A 15 -15.52 14.93 1.16
CA THR A 15 -14.42 14.57 0.25
C THR A 15 -13.24 13.94 0.99
N PHE A 16 -12.87 14.49 2.15
CA PHE A 16 -11.79 13.94 2.96
C PHE A 16 -12.10 12.52 3.45
N LYS A 17 -13.35 12.27 3.87
CA LYS A 17 -13.79 10.94 4.31
C LYS A 17 -13.71 9.92 3.18
N VAL A 18 -14.10 10.31 1.97
CA VAL A 18 -14.00 9.46 0.78
C VAL A 18 -12.54 9.14 0.48
N LEU A 19 -11.65 10.13 0.50
CA LEU A 19 -10.22 9.92 0.27
C LEU A 19 -9.61 8.98 1.30
N VAL A 20 -9.88 9.19 2.60
CA VAL A 20 -9.38 8.31 3.66
C VAL A 20 -9.85 6.87 3.45
N PHE A 21 -11.12 6.68 3.09
CA PHE A 21 -11.67 5.35 2.85
C PHE A 21 -11.07 4.69 1.59
N ALA A 22 -10.89 5.46 0.51
CA ALA A 22 -10.21 4.98 -0.70
C ALA A 22 -8.76 4.58 -0.41
N SER A 23 -7.99 5.45 0.24
CA SER A 23 -6.60 5.15 0.62
C SER A 23 -6.50 3.95 1.56
N PHE A 24 -7.49 3.75 2.44
CA PHE A 24 -7.54 2.57 3.29
C PHE A 24 -7.69 1.29 2.47
N ILE A 25 -8.59 1.27 1.47
CA ILE A 25 -8.74 0.13 0.55
C ILE A 25 -7.44 -0.10 -0.22
N ASP A 26 -6.83 0.97 -0.74
CA ASP A 26 -5.58 0.87 -1.49
C ASP A 26 -4.44 0.26 -0.65
N MET A 27 -4.30 0.69 0.62
CA MET A 27 -3.32 0.13 1.54
C MET A 27 -3.59 -1.34 1.88
N LEU A 28 -4.86 -1.73 2.06
CA LEU A 28 -5.21 -3.14 2.28
C LEU A 28 -4.83 -3.99 1.06
N GLY A 29 -5.14 -3.51 -0.15
CA GLY A 29 -4.78 -4.18 -1.39
C GLY A 29 -3.28 -4.37 -1.51
N GLY A 30 -2.50 -3.30 -1.31
CA GLY A 30 -1.04 -3.36 -1.36
C GLY A 30 -0.45 -4.31 -0.30
N PHE A 31 -0.91 -4.20 0.95
CA PHE A 31 -0.41 -5.02 2.06
C PHE A 31 -0.64 -6.52 1.84
N LEU A 32 -1.78 -6.88 1.25
CA LEU A 32 -2.08 -8.27 0.91
C LEU A 32 -1.31 -8.72 -0.35
N LEU A 33 -1.23 -7.87 -1.37
CA LEU A 33 -0.67 -8.25 -2.67
C LEU A 33 0.83 -8.57 -2.60
N TYR A 34 1.65 -7.76 -1.93
CA TYR A 34 3.11 -7.95 -1.96
C TYR A 34 3.59 -9.29 -1.38
N PRO A 35 3.09 -9.78 -0.23
CA PRO A 35 3.46 -11.10 0.29
C PRO A 35 3.11 -12.25 -0.66
N PHE A 36 1.89 -12.26 -1.22
CA PHE A 36 1.48 -13.29 -2.16
C PHE A 36 2.25 -13.21 -3.48
N PHE A 37 2.57 -12.00 -3.93
CA PHE A 37 3.39 -11.80 -5.11
C PHE A 37 4.83 -12.30 -4.91
N ALA A 38 5.41 -12.09 -3.72
CA ALA A 38 6.71 -12.64 -3.37
C ALA A 38 6.72 -14.18 -3.43
N LEU A 39 5.72 -14.82 -2.84
CA LEU A 39 5.55 -16.28 -2.91
C LEU A 39 5.37 -16.77 -4.35
N TYR A 40 4.55 -16.08 -5.13
CA TYR A 40 4.31 -16.41 -6.54
C TYR A 40 5.61 -16.36 -7.35
N ILE A 41 6.42 -15.30 -7.21
CA ILE A 41 7.68 -15.20 -7.95
C ILE A 41 8.64 -16.32 -7.54
N THR A 42 8.76 -16.56 -6.24
CA THR A 42 9.59 -17.62 -5.66
C THR A 42 9.23 -18.98 -6.28
N GLU A 43 7.95 -19.35 -6.26
CA GLU A 43 7.46 -20.63 -6.76
C GLU A 43 7.51 -20.73 -8.30
N ARG A 44 7.08 -19.68 -9.00
CA ARG A 44 6.98 -19.68 -10.47
C ARG A 44 8.33 -19.70 -11.16
N PHE A 45 9.32 -19.02 -10.59
CA PHE A 45 10.64 -18.84 -11.21
C PHE A 45 11.75 -19.63 -10.49
N GLY A 46 11.43 -20.29 -9.36
CA GLY A 46 12.40 -21.08 -8.59
C GLY A 46 13.52 -20.23 -7.98
N VAL A 47 13.24 -18.96 -7.68
CA VAL A 47 14.20 -18.01 -7.10
C VAL A 47 14.04 -17.91 -5.59
N GLY A 48 15.06 -17.42 -4.89
CA GLY A 48 15.01 -17.20 -3.45
C GLY A 48 14.35 -15.87 -3.04
N MET A 49 14.16 -15.72 -1.73
CA MET A 49 13.62 -14.49 -1.13
C MET A 49 14.57 -13.28 -1.30
N THR A 50 15.87 -13.52 -1.51
CA THR A 50 16.85 -12.46 -1.74
C THR A 50 16.65 -11.80 -3.10
N GLU A 51 16.43 -12.58 -4.15
CA GLU A 51 16.15 -12.11 -5.50
C GLU A 51 14.82 -11.35 -5.56
N VAL A 52 13.79 -11.87 -4.88
CA VAL A 52 12.51 -11.18 -4.73
C VAL A 52 12.66 -9.86 -3.98
N GLY A 53 13.42 -9.84 -2.88
CA GLY A 53 13.72 -8.62 -2.14
C GLY A 53 14.45 -7.58 -2.99
N PHE A 54 15.41 -8.01 -3.81
CA PHE A 54 16.10 -7.13 -4.76
C PHE A 54 15.14 -6.56 -5.81
N LEU A 55 14.25 -7.40 -6.38
CA LEU A 55 13.22 -6.95 -7.32
C LEU A 55 12.31 -5.89 -6.69
N PHE A 56 11.86 -6.11 -5.45
CA PHE A 56 11.05 -5.14 -4.71
C PHE A 56 11.81 -3.86 -4.37
N ALA A 57 13.12 -3.93 -4.10
CA ALA A 57 13.95 -2.75 -3.89
C ALA A 57 14.04 -1.88 -5.15
N VAL A 58 14.28 -2.49 -6.32
CA VAL A 58 14.29 -1.79 -7.61
C VAL A 58 12.91 -1.19 -7.91
N PHE A 59 11.84 -1.94 -7.68
CA PHE A 59 10.47 -1.45 -7.84
C PHE A 59 10.19 -0.25 -6.92
N GLY A 60 10.55 -0.34 -5.64
CA GLY A 60 10.37 0.74 -4.66
C GLY A 60 11.16 2.00 -5.04
N ALA A 61 12.41 1.86 -5.47
CA ALA A 61 13.20 2.98 -5.99
C ALA A 61 12.52 3.64 -7.19
N GLY A 62 12.04 2.84 -8.15
CA GLY A 62 11.29 3.33 -9.30
C GLY A 62 10.02 4.12 -8.92
N ASN A 63 9.29 3.67 -7.90
CA ASN A 63 8.11 4.40 -7.40
C ASN A 63 8.47 5.77 -6.83
N ILE A 64 9.57 5.88 -6.07
CA ILE A 64 10.03 7.16 -5.49
C ILE A 64 10.37 8.17 -6.60
N PHE A 65 11.11 7.73 -7.62
CA PHE A 65 11.44 8.57 -8.78
C PHE A 65 10.20 8.90 -9.61
N GLY A 66 9.29 7.93 -9.79
CA GLY A 66 8.03 8.15 -10.50
C GLY A 66 7.12 9.17 -9.80
N SER A 67 6.99 9.10 -8.47
CA SER A 67 6.13 9.99 -7.68
C SER A 67 6.66 11.42 -7.55
N THR A 68 7.93 11.66 -7.92
CA THR A 68 8.51 13.01 -7.94
C THR A 68 8.38 13.68 -9.32
N VAL A 69 8.20 12.90 -10.38
CA VAL A 69 8.06 13.40 -11.76
C VAL A 69 6.60 13.50 -12.20
N GLY A 70 5.73 12.62 -11.71
CA GLY A 70 4.27 12.66 -11.91
C GLY A 70 3.57 13.42 -10.80
#